data_AF-A0A6G3ZN14-F1
#
_entry.id   AF-A0A6G3ZN14-F1
#
_cell.length_a   1.000
_cell.length_b   1.000
_cell.length_c   1.000
_cell.angle_alpha   90.00
_cell.angle_beta   90.00
_cell.angle_gamma   90.00
#
_symmetry.space_group_name_H-M   'P 1'
#
loop_
_entity.id
_entity.type
_entity.pdbx_description
1 polymer ?
#
loop_
_entity_poly.entity_id
_entity_poly.type
_entity_poly.pdbx_seq_one_letter_code
_entity_poly.pdbx_strand_id
1 'polypeptide(L)'
;MSYANRSERLQRQIDDAIADGWRIESETPERVVLVKRNVGSLSVHLILAILTGWWSFGLVNLVYGGYKYLNDSRRRVLREGTACPECGASVAPDASYCQNCGTELPATSIESTTT
;
A
#
# COMPACT_ATOMS: atom_id res chain seq x y z
N MET A 1 10.57 -54.91 1.49
CA MET A 1 10.14 -55.63 0.27
C MET A 1 11.05 -55.20 -0.87
N SER A 2 11.98 -56.08 -1.26
CA SER A 2 12.99 -55.84 -2.30
C SER A 2 12.39 -56.23 -3.65
N TYR A 3 11.89 -55.24 -4.39
CA TYR A 3 11.28 -55.48 -5.70
C TYR A 3 12.29 -55.18 -6.82
N ALA A 4 12.46 -56.18 -7.69
CA ALA A 4 13.07 -56.15 -9.03
C ALA A 4 14.61 -56.27 -9.14
N ASN A 5 15.01 -57.39 -9.74
CA ASN A 5 16.20 -57.52 -10.57
C ASN A 5 15.99 -56.62 -11.81
N ARG A 6 16.33 -55.34 -11.68
CA ARG A 6 16.18 -54.35 -12.74
C ARG A 6 17.25 -54.60 -13.79
N SER A 7 16.88 -54.56 -15.08
CA SER A 7 17.88 -54.78 -16.14
C SER A 7 18.94 -53.68 -16.08
N GLU A 8 20.21 -54.02 -16.31
CA GLU A 8 21.30 -53.04 -16.28
C GLU A 8 21.06 -51.84 -17.20
N ARG A 9 20.36 -52.08 -18.32
CA ARG A 9 20.00 -51.03 -19.27
C ARG A 9 18.97 -50.06 -18.70
N LEU A 10 18.00 -50.54 -17.91
CA LEU A 10 17.04 -49.68 -17.23
C LEU A 10 17.70 -48.94 -16.06
N GLN A 11 18.57 -49.62 -15.33
CA GLN A 11 19.36 -48.99 -14.26
C GLN A 11 20.20 -47.83 -14.80
N ARG A 12 20.95 -48.06 -15.89
CA ARG A 12 21.74 -47.01 -16.55
C ARG A 12 20.90 -45.81 -17.03
N GLN A 13 19.72 -46.05 -17.59
CA GLN A 13 18.83 -44.96 -18.01
C GLN A 13 18.30 -44.13 -16.84
N ILE A 14 18.04 -44.78 -15.70
CA ILE A 14 17.62 -44.07 -14.49
C ILE A 14 18.77 -43.25 -13.94
N ASP A 15 19.98 -43.82 -13.90
CA ASP A 15 21.18 -43.14 -13.41
C ASP A 15 21.51 -41.92 -14.29
N ASP A 16 21.44 -42.04 -15.62
CA ASP A 16 21.63 -40.94 -16.57
C ASP A 16 20.57 -39.85 -16.37
N ALA A 17 19.29 -40.23 -16.20
CA ALA A 17 18.22 -39.26 -15.96
C ALA A 17 18.42 -38.53 -14.62
N ILE A 18 18.88 -39.21 -13.58
CA ILE A 18 19.19 -38.58 -12.29
C ILE A 18 20.37 -37.62 -12.44
N ALA A 19 21.42 -38.00 -13.19
CA ALA A 19 22.55 -37.13 -13.50
C ALA A 19 22.11 -35.85 -14.24
N ASP A 20 21.10 -35.96 -15.11
CA ASP A 20 20.47 -34.83 -15.81
C ASP A 20 19.54 -33.98 -14.93
N GLY A 21 19.47 -34.29 -13.62
CA GLY A 21 18.71 -33.55 -12.62
C GLY A 21 17.23 -33.93 -12.52
N TRP A 22 16.84 -35.09 -13.04
CA TRP A 22 15.51 -35.65 -12.81
C TRP A 22 15.44 -36.27 -11.40
N ARG A 23 14.29 -36.17 -10.74
CA ARG A 23 14.07 -36.78 -9.43
C ARG A 23 13.01 -37.88 -9.52
N ILE A 24 13.23 -38.97 -8.80
CA ILE A 24 12.27 -40.07 -8.70
C ILE A 24 11.07 -39.60 -7.87
N GLU A 25 9.87 -39.71 -8.43
CA GLU A 25 8.62 -39.39 -7.74
C GLU A 25 7.92 -40.65 -7.21
N SER A 26 7.92 -41.73 -8.01
CA SER A 26 7.40 -43.02 -7.58
C SER A 26 8.14 -44.17 -8.27
N GLU A 27 8.36 -45.26 -7.53
CA GLU A 27 8.93 -46.50 -8.04
C GLU A 27 7.90 -47.62 -7.92
N THR A 28 7.61 -48.29 -9.02
CA THR A 28 6.90 -49.57 -9.04
C THR A 28 7.85 -50.66 -9.55
N PRO A 29 7.53 -51.95 -9.35
CA PRO A 29 8.39 -53.04 -9.81
C PRO A 29 8.64 -53.03 -11.33
N GLU A 30 7.73 -52.44 -12.11
CA GLU A 30 7.79 -52.45 -13.58
C GLU A 30 8.22 -51.11 -14.19
N ARG A 31 8.16 -50.00 -13.43
CA ARG A 31 8.53 -48.67 -13.94
C ARG A 31 8.97 -47.71 -12.85
N VAL A 32 9.80 -46.75 -13.23
CA VAL A 32 10.17 -45.60 -12.40
C VAL A 32 9.65 -44.33 -13.06
N VAL A 33 8.92 -43.52 -12.30
CA VAL A 33 8.41 -42.23 -12.76
C VAL A 33 9.38 -41.15 -12.28
N LEU A 34 10.00 -40.47 -13.23
CA LEU A 34 10.95 -39.38 -13.02
C LEU A 34 10.29 -38.05 -13.38
N VAL A 35 10.51 -37.03 -12.55
CA VAL A 35 10.00 -35.68 -12.79
C VAL A 35 11.11 -34.66 -12.67
N LYS A 36 11.14 -33.71 -13.61
CA LYS A 36 12.00 -32.52 -13.57
C LYS A 36 11.10 -31.29 -13.46
N ARG A 37 11.10 -30.66 -12.28
CA ARG A 37 10.32 -29.45 -12.02
C ARG A 37 11.14 -28.22 -12.40
N ASN A 38 10.58 -27.34 -13.23
CA ASN A 38 11.18 -26.05 -13.57
C ASN A 38 10.26 -24.94 -13.04
N VAL A 39 10.81 -24.07 -12.19
CA VAL A 39 10.05 -22.96 -11.59
C VAL A 39 9.90 -21.80 -12.60
N GLY A 40 10.62 -21.82 -13.72
CA GLY A 40 10.64 -20.75 -14.72
C GLY A 40 11.69 -19.68 -14.39
N SER A 41 11.74 -18.63 -15.21
CA SER A 41 12.72 -17.54 -15.04
C SER A 41 12.33 -16.59 -13.90
N LEU A 42 13.33 -16.09 -13.17
CA LEU A 42 13.13 -15.08 -12.13
C LEU A 42 12.42 -13.84 -12.66
N SER A 43 12.78 -13.39 -13.87
CA SER A 43 12.20 -12.21 -14.50
C SER A 43 10.69 -12.33 -14.73
N VAL A 44 10.22 -13.50 -15.18
CA VAL A 44 8.78 -13.73 -15.37
C VAL A 44 8.03 -13.66 -14.04
N HIS A 45 8.59 -14.23 -12.96
CA HIS A 45 8.00 -14.11 -11.62
C HIS A 45 7.91 -12.66 -11.15
N LEU A 46 8.97 -11.87 -11.37
CA LEU A 46 8.97 -10.45 -11.00
C LEU A 46 7.91 -9.66 -11.78
N ILE A 47 7.76 -9.91 -13.08
CA ILE A 47 6.72 -9.27 -13.89
C ILE A 47 5.34 -9.63 -13.36
N LEU A 48 5.06 -10.91 -13.10
CA LEU A 48 3.77 -11.34 -12.54
C LEU A 48 3.53 -10.74 -11.15
N ALA A 49 4.53 -10.70 -10.27
CA ALA A 49 4.42 -10.11 -8.94
C ALA A 49 4.13 -8.60 -9.00
N ILE A 50 4.78 -7.88 -9.91
CA ILE A 50 4.49 -6.46 -10.16
C ILE A 50 3.07 -6.35 -10.73
N LEU A 51 2.73 -7.06 -11.82
CA LEU A 51 1.43 -6.93 -12.49
C LEU A 51 0.23 -7.34 -11.66
N THR A 52 0.38 -8.30 -10.74
CA THR A 52 -0.76 -8.84 -9.96
C THR A 52 -0.79 -8.34 -8.52
N GLY A 53 0.37 -8.16 -7.88
CA GLY A 53 0.47 -7.65 -6.52
C GLY A 53 0.39 -6.12 -6.46
N TRP A 54 1.18 -5.42 -7.29
CA TRP A 54 1.27 -3.96 -7.26
C TRP A 54 0.00 -3.27 -7.75
N TRP A 55 -0.69 -3.84 -8.75
CA TRP A 55 -1.89 -3.22 -9.31
C TRP A 55 -3.10 -3.45 -8.40
N SER A 56 -3.22 -4.61 -7.74
CA SER A 56 -4.30 -4.85 -6.78
C SER A 56 -4.16 -3.94 -5.55
N PHE A 57 -2.98 -3.91 -4.93
CA PHE A 57 -2.77 -3.14 -3.71
C PHE A 57 -2.62 -1.63 -3.99
N GLY A 58 -2.00 -1.27 -5.11
CA GLY A 58 -1.81 0.12 -5.55
C GLY A 58 -3.11 0.77 -6.02
N LEU A 59 -3.94 0.07 -6.80
CA LEU A 59 -5.22 0.62 -7.27
C LEU A 59 -6.19 0.81 -6.09
N VAL A 60 -6.24 -0.13 -5.16
CA VAL A 60 -7.05 0.01 -3.93
C VAL A 60 -6.60 1.21 -3.11
N ASN A 61 -5.29 1.40 -2.90
CA ASN A 61 -4.78 2.58 -2.19
C ASN A 61 -5.09 3.89 -2.92
N LEU A 62 -4.97 3.91 -4.25
CA LEU A 62 -5.20 5.10 -5.06
C LEU A 62 -6.69 5.49 -5.05
N VAL A 63 -7.59 4.52 -5.18
CA VAL A 63 -9.04 4.72 -5.03
C VAL A 63 -9.39 5.16 -3.61
N TYR A 64 -8.85 4.50 -2.59
CA TYR A 64 -9.08 4.86 -1.19
C TYR A 64 -8.58 6.27 -0.87
N GLY A 65 -7.38 6.64 -1.34
CA GLY A 65 -6.81 7.97 -1.19
C GLY A 65 -7.67 9.03 -1.86
N GLY A 66 -8.13 8.78 -3.09
CA GLY A 66 -9.10 9.65 -3.79
C GLY A 66 -10.41 9.80 -3.02
N TYR A 67 -11.01 8.68 -2.59
CA TYR A 67 -12.21 8.69 -1.77
C TYR A 67 -12.04 9.52 -0.50
N LYS A 68 -10.97 9.28 0.27
CA LYS A 68 -10.67 10.04 1.50
C LYS A 68 -10.44 11.52 1.24
N TYR A 69 -9.71 11.86 0.17
CA TYR A 69 -9.46 13.26 -0.19
C TYR A 69 -10.76 14.00 -0.51
N LEU A 70 -11.66 13.34 -1.26
CA LEU A 70 -12.95 13.92 -1.64
C LEU A 70 -13.93 13.97 -0.47
N ASN A 71 -13.94 12.96 0.42
CA ASN A 71 -14.89 12.88 1.52
C ASN A 71 -14.48 13.66 2.79
N ASP A 72 -13.18 13.78 3.11
CA ASP A 72 -12.69 14.39 4.36
C ASP A 72 -12.15 15.83 4.18
N SER A 73 -12.70 16.59 3.25
CA SER A 73 -12.30 17.98 3.01
C SER A 73 -12.68 18.90 4.18
N ARG A 74 -11.76 19.06 5.14
CA ARG A 74 -11.89 20.00 6.26
C ARG A 74 -11.52 21.41 5.83
N ARG A 75 -12.50 22.31 5.80
CA ARG A 75 -12.26 23.74 5.57
C ARG A 75 -12.00 24.44 6.91
N ARG A 76 -10.84 25.09 7.04
CA ARG A 76 -10.54 26.01 8.14
C ARG A 76 -10.62 27.44 7.61
N VAL A 77 -11.42 28.27 8.23
CA VAL A 77 -11.46 29.71 7.95
C VAL A 77 -10.51 30.37 8.93
N LEU A 78 -9.43 30.96 8.43
CA LEU A 78 -8.59 31.88 9.20
C LEU A 78 -9.16 33.28 8.99
N ARG A 79 -9.38 34.02 10.07
CA ARG A 79 -9.74 35.43 10.03
C ARG A 79 -8.65 36.23 10.73
N GLU A 80 -8.38 37.40 10.19
CA GLU A 80 -7.55 38.39 10.87
C GLU A 80 -8.38 39.00 12.00
N GLY A 81 -7.78 39.09 13.19
CA GLY A 81 -8.45 39.56 14.38
C GLY A 81 -7.45 40.25 15.29
N THR A 82 -7.91 41.28 15.99
CA THR A 82 -7.09 42.04 16.93
C THR A 82 -7.09 41.33 18.29
N ALA A 83 -6.02 41.43 19.07
CA ALA A 83 -6.01 40.89 20.42
C ALA A 83 -6.86 41.75 21.37
N CYS A 84 -7.70 41.12 22.18
CA CYS A 84 -8.41 41.79 23.26
C CYS A 84 -7.40 42.32 24.29
N PRO A 85 -7.48 43.61 24.70
CA PRO A 85 -6.51 44.20 25.62
C PRO A 85 -6.57 43.63 27.04
N GLU A 86 -7.72 43.09 27.47
CA GLU A 86 -7.89 42.54 28.82
C GLU A 86 -7.47 41.07 28.94
N CYS A 87 -7.80 40.23 27.95
CA CYS A 87 -7.57 38.77 28.05
C CYS A 87 -6.70 38.17 26.93
N GLY A 88 -6.30 38.96 25.93
CA GLY A 88 -5.44 38.51 24.83
C GLY A 88 -6.11 37.63 23.77
N ALA A 89 -7.41 37.33 23.89
CA ALA A 89 -8.14 36.54 22.89
C ALA A 89 -8.23 37.29 21.54
N SER A 90 -8.14 36.56 20.42
CA SER A 90 -8.36 37.13 19.09
C SER A 90 -9.85 37.46 18.90
N VAL A 91 -10.14 38.74 18.65
CA VAL A 91 -11.50 39.27 18.45
C VAL A 91 -11.64 39.84 17.04
N ALA A 92 -12.85 39.80 16.50
CA ALA A 92 -13.13 40.41 15.20
C ALA A 92 -12.93 41.93 15.26
N PRO A 93 -12.43 42.57 14.18
CA PRO A 93 -12.13 44.00 14.18
C PRO A 93 -13.35 44.89 14.35
N ASP A 94 -14.55 44.38 14.03
CA ASP A 94 -15.85 45.05 14.17
C ASP A 94 -16.63 44.63 15.43
N ALA A 95 -16.06 43.77 16.28
CA ALA A 95 -16.73 43.32 17.49
C ALA A 95 -16.87 44.45 18.52
N SER A 96 -18.08 44.67 19.04
CA SER A 96 -18.34 45.65 20.10
C SER A 96 -17.94 45.16 21.50
N TYR A 97 -17.77 43.85 21.67
CA TYR A 97 -17.37 43.23 22.94
C TYR A 97 -16.58 41.94 22.70
N CYS A 98 -15.75 41.56 23.67
CA CYS A 98 -14.97 40.33 23.61
C CYS A 98 -15.84 39.11 23.92
N GLN A 99 -15.93 38.14 23.00
CA GLN A 99 -16.69 36.90 23.20
C GLN A 99 -16.07 35.94 24.24
N ASN A 100 -14.82 36.18 24.67
CA ASN A 100 -14.13 35.34 25.63
C ASN A 100 -14.24 35.86 27.08
N CYS A 101 -14.11 37.18 27.31
CA CYS A 101 -14.13 37.76 28.66
C CYS A 101 -15.27 38.76 28.93
N GLY A 102 -16.02 39.18 27.91
CA GLY A 102 -17.16 40.09 28.06
C GLY A 102 -16.83 41.58 28.08
N THR A 103 -15.54 41.98 28.08
CA THR A 103 -15.14 43.40 28.05
C THR A 103 -15.60 44.09 26.76
N GLU A 104 -16.07 45.33 26.86
CA GLU A 104 -16.38 46.18 25.71
C GLU A 104 -15.11 46.52 24.91
N LEU A 105 -15.18 46.40 23.60
CA LEU A 105 -14.07 46.70 22.71
C LEU A 105 -14.25 48.11 22.15
N PRO A 106 -13.17 48.91 22.07
CA PRO A 106 -13.27 50.25 21.51
C PRO A 106 -13.68 50.16 20.04
N ALA A 107 -14.75 50.87 19.67
CA ALA A 107 -15.19 50.98 18.28
C ALA A 107 -14.07 51.63 17.46
N THR A 108 -13.24 50.81 16.82
CA THR A 108 -12.20 51.31 15.92
C THR A 108 -12.92 51.75 14.66
N SER A 109 -13.04 53.07 14.50
CA SER A 109 -13.46 53.74 13.28
C SER A 109 -12.57 53.29 12.13
N ILE A 110 -13.02 52.30 11.36
CA ILE A 110 -12.47 52.01 10.05
C ILE A 110 -13.00 53.12 9.14
N GLU A 111 -12.17 54.15 8.97
CA GLU A 111 -12.36 55.16 7.95
C GLU A 111 -12.36 54.47 6.58
N SER A 112 -13.54 54.47 5.97
CA SER A 112 -13.80 54.13 4.59
C SER A 112 -12.99 55.05 3.66
N THR A 113 -11.73 54.73 3.40
CA THR A 113 -11.02 55.32 2.26
C THR A 113 -11.46 54.59 0.99
N THR A 114 -12.54 55.09 0.41
CA THR A 114 -12.92 54.87 -0.99
C THR A 114 -11.90 55.55 -1.90
N THR A 115 -11.25 54.81 -2.80
CA THR A 115 -10.79 55.27 -4.12
C THR A 115 -10.76 54.07 -5.07
#